data_AF-A0A8T4M3D8-F1
#
_entry.id   AF-A0A8T4M3D8-F1
#
_cell.length_a   1.000
_cell.length_b   1.000
_cell.length_c   1.000
_cell.angle_alpha   90.00
_cell.angle_beta   90.00
_cell.angle_gamma   90.00
#
_symmetry.space_group_name_H-M   'P 1'
#
loop_
_entity.id
_entity.type
_entity.pdbx_description
1 polymer ?
#
loop_
_entity_poly.entity_id
_entity_poly.type
_entity_poly.pdbx_seq_one_letter_code
_entity_poly.pdbx_strand_id
1 'polypeptide(L)' 'MEKAIVMIDAGFLSKVSKKLGDGHYFKYDLLNFSKKLTGKRKLIFHHLFFYNAPPFQGQPPTSEEKK' A
#
# COMPACT_ATOMS: atom_id res chain seq x y z
N MET A 1 23.01 -0.85 9.21
CA MET A 1 22.08 -0.84 8.07
C MET A 1 20.70 -0.53 8.64
N GLU A 2 20.01 0.48 8.12
CA GLU A 2 18.75 0.94 8.71
C GLU A 2 17.59 -0.02 8.39
N LYS A 3 16.65 -0.15 9.33
CA LYS A 3 15.43 -0.93 9.16
C LYS A 3 14.36 -0.09 8.47
N ALA A 4 13.62 -0.70 7.55
CA ALA A 4 12.55 -0.05 6.82
C ALA A 4 11.20 -0.76 7.04
N ILE A 5 10.19 0.04 7.33
CA ILE A 5 8.78 -0.36 7.28
C ILE A 5 8.25 0.05 5.91
N VAL A 6 7.59 -0.88 5.23
CA VAL A 6 6.97 -0.63 3.92
C VAL A 6 5.48 -0.47 4.10
N MET A 7 4.92 0.62 3.60
CA MET A 7 3.51 0.98 3.72
C MET A 7 2.95 1.12 2.30
N ILE A 8 2.00 0.26 1.92
CA ILE A 8 1.43 0.22 0.57
C ILE A 8 -0.07 0.53 0.64
N ASP A 9 -0.48 1.58 -0.05
CA ASP A 9 -1.89 1.88 -0.32
C ASP A 9 -2.37 1.07 -1.53
N ALA A 10 -3.38 0.22 -1.34
CA ALA A 10 -3.90 -0.64 -2.40
C ALA A 10 -4.64 0.13 -3.50
N GLY A 11 -5.32 1.23 -3.15
CA GLY A 11 -6.05 2.06 -4.10
C GLY A 11 -5.11 2.76 -5.08
N PHE A 12 -4.02 3.34 -4.55
CA PHE A 12 -2.96 3.93 -5.36
C PHE A 12 -2.24 2.86 -6.18
N LEU A 13 -1.87 1.72 -5.57
CA LEU A 13 -1.22 0.63 -6.28
C LEU A 13 -2.10 0.09 -7.43
N SER A 14 -3.41 -0.01 -7.23
CA SER A 14 -4.37 -0.42 -8.25
C SER A 14 -4.38 0.53 -9.45
N LYS A 15 -4.40 1.85 -9.20
CA LYS A 15 -4.31 2.87 -10.26
C LYS A 15 -3.00 2.78 -11.05
N VAL A 16 -1.88 2.64 -10.34
CA VAL A 16 -0.54 2.50 -10.97
C VAL A 16 -0.47 1.23 -11.80
N SER A 17 -0.91 0.10 -11.24
CA SER A 17 -0.96 -1.21 -11.90
C SER A 17 -1.76 -1.16 -13.19
N LYS A 18 -2.99 -0.62 -13.14
CA LYS A 18 -3.84 -0.47 -14.32
C LYS A 18 -3.21 0.42 -15.40
N LYS A 19 -2.59 1.53 -14.99
CA LYS A 19 -1.98 2.48 -15.92
C LYS A 19 -0.76 1.88 -16.63
N LEU A 20 0.07 1.13 -15.91
CA LEU A 20 1.27 0.50 -16.45
C LEU A 20 0.95 -0.79 -17.23
N GLY A 21 -0.13 -1.49 -16.88
CA GLY A 21 -0.57 -2.71 -17.56
C GLY A 21 -1.52 -2.46 -18.73
N ASP A 22 -1.54 -1.26 -19.30
CA ASP A 22 -2.40 -0.88 -20.44
C ASP A 22 -3.89 -1.25 -20.24
N GLY A 23 -4.42 -0.92 -19.06
CA GLY A 23 -5.80 -1.24 -18.68
C GLY A 23 -5.95 -2.56 -17.92
N HIS A 24 -4.93 -3.41 -17.89
CA HIS A 24 -4.92 -4.66 -17.12
C HIS A 24 -4.18 -4.49 -15.78
N TYR A 25 -4.63 -5.22 -14.76
CA TYR A 25 -3.96 -5.25 -13.47
C TYR A 25 -2.88 -6.32 -13.44
N PHE A 26 -1.70 -5.98 -12.92
CA PHE A 26 -0.67 -6.97 -12.64
C PHE A 26 -1.01 -7.82 -11.43
N LYS A 27 -0.56 -9.07 -11.45
CA LYS A 27 -0.41 -9.89 -10.24
C LYS A 27 0.96 -9.59 -9.64
N TYR A 28 1.00 -9.26 -8.35
CA TYR A 28 2.24 -8.99 -7.63
C TYR A 28 2.28 -9.73 -6.31
N ASP A 29 3.46 -10.24 -5.98
CA ASP A 29 3.83 -10.64 -4.62
C ASP A 29 4.35 -9.39 -3.89
N LEU A 30 3.50 -8.82 -3.03
CA LEU A 30 3.79 -7.60 -2.28
C LEU A 30 4.99 -7.77 -1.33
N LEU A 31 5.17 -8.96 -0.75
CA LEU A 31 6.27 -9.23 0.17
C LEU A 31 7.61 -9.24 -0.59
N ASN A 32 7.65 -9.95 -1.73
CA ASN A 32 8.83 -9.99 -2.57
C ASN A 32 9.15 -8.60 -3.16
N PHE A 33 8.13 -7.87 -3.61
CA PHE A 33 8.28 -6.48 -4.06
C PHE A 33 8.91 -5.61 -2.97
N SER A 34 8.40 -5.70 -1.74
CA SER A 34 8.88 -4.92 -0.59
C SER A 34 10.33 -5.25 -0.20
N LYS A 35 10.69 -6.54 -0.20
CA LYS A 35 12.08 -7.00 0.04
C LYS A 35 13.04 -6.51 -1.04
N LYS A 36 12.63 -6.58 -2.32
CA LYS A 36 13.45 -6.08 -3.43
C LYS A 36 13.61 -4.56 -3.39
N LEU A 37 12.55 -3.83 -3.06
CA LEU A 37 12.56 -2.37 -2.96
C LEU A 37 13.53 -1.89 -1.87
N THR A 38 13.47 -2.49 -0.69
CA THR A 38 14.36 -2.18 0.44
C THR A 38 15.80 -2.62 0.16
N GLY A 39 16.01 -3.80 -0.42
CA GLY A 39 17.33 -4.30 -0.82
C GLY A 39 18.04 -3.36 -1.81
N LYS A 40 17.33 -2.82 -2.82
CA LYS A 40 17.89 -1.83 -3.76
C LYS A 40 18.38 -0.55 -3.06
N ARG A 41 17.80 -0.22 -1.91
CA ARG A 41 18.17 0.96 -1.09
C ARG A 41 19.15 0.63 0.04
N LYS A 42 19.67 -0.60 0.10
CA LYS A 42 20.52 -1.09 1.20
C LYS A 42 19.85 -0.93 2.58
N LEU A 43 18.53 -1.14 2.64
CA LEU A 43 17.73 -1.13 3.86
C LEU A 43 17.37 -2.57 4.26
N ILE A 44 17.26 -2.83 5.56
CA ILE A 44 16.77 -4.10 6.09
C ILE A 44 15.23 -4.04 6.08
N PHE A 45 14.59 -4.91 5.30
CA PHE A 45 13.15 -5.09 5.35
C PHE A 45 12.73 -5.53 6.77
N HIS A 46 11.87 -4.74 7.42
CA HIS A 46 11.37 -5.07 8.75
C HIS A 46 9.92 -5.58 8.71
N HIS A 47 9.02 -4.80 8.12
CA HIS A 47 7.60 -5.17 8.06
C HIS A 47 6.90 -4.52 6.87
N LEU A 48 5.76 -5.11 6.47
CA LEU A 48 4.89 -4.62 5.40
C LEU A 48 3.49 -4.38 5.97
N PHE A 49 3.01 -3.15 5.83
CA PHE A 49 1.61 -2.78 6.01
C PHE A 49 0.95 -2.60 4.64
N PHE A 50 -0.17 -3.30 4.43
CA PHE A 50 -0.96 -3.21 3.20
C PHE A 50 -2.37 -2.71 3.51
N TYR A 51 -2.68 -1.49 3.06
CA TYR A 51 -3.95 -0.82 3.28
C TYR A 51 -4.89 -1.14 2.11
N ASN A 52 -5.69 -2.19 2.25
CA ASN A 52 -6.70 -2.59 1.25
C ASN A 52 -8.03 -1.82 1.37
N ALA A 53 -8.23 -1.16 2.49
CA ALA A 53 -9.31 -0.22 2.75
C ALA A 53 -8.70 1.00 3.46
N PRO A 54 -9.31 2.20 3.37
CA PRO A 54 -8.90 3.30 4.23
C PRO A 54 -8.97 2.82 5.69
N PRO A 55 -7.94 3.12 6.52
CA PRO A 55 -8.03 2.84 7.94
C PRO A 55 -9.31 3.50 8.45
N PHE A 56 -10.10 2.77 9.27
CA PHE A 56 -11.37 3.24 9.83
C PHE A 56 -11.28 4.73 10.15
N GLN A 57 -11.90 5.56 9.32
CA GLN A 57 -11.88 7.00 9.47
C GLN A 57 -12.86 7.35 10.59
N GLY A 58 -12.36 7.34 11.83
CA GLY A 58 -13.05 7.88 12.99
C GLY A 58 -14.27 7.11 13.51
N GLN A 59 -14.94 7.74 14.47
CA GLN A 59 -16.27 7.33 14.94
C GLN A 59 -17.28 7.42 13.79
N PRO A 60 -18.38 6.65 13.82
CA PRO A 60 -19.46 6.81 12.87
C PRO A 60 -19.90 8.29 12.79
N PRO A 61 -20.25 8.81 11.61
CA PRO A 61 -20.68 10.20 11.47
C PRO A 61 -21.90 10.47 12.35
N THR A 62 -21.86 11.63 13.01
CA THR A 62 -22.96 12.15 13.84
C THR A 62 -24.19 12.44 12.98
N SER A 63 -25.36 12.60 13.62
CA SER A 63 -26.60 12.93 12.91
C SER A 63 -26.56 14.27 12.17
N GLU A 64 -25.68 15.19 12.59
CA GLU A 64 -25.47 16.49 11.95
C GLU A 64 -24.64 16.39 10.67
N GLU A 65 -23.63 15.51 10.65
CA GLU A 65 -22.79 15.25 9.46
C GLU A 65 -23.51 14.44 8.37
N LYS A 66 -24.67 13.85 8.69
CA LYS A 66 -25.52 13.10 7.75
C LYS A 66 -26.54 13.96 7.00
N LYS A 67 -26.76 15.22 7.42
CA LYS A 67 -27.70 16.16 6.77
C LYS A 67 -27.01 16.96 5.68
#